data_AF-Q0GFF1-F1
#
_entry.id   AF-Q0GFF1-F1
#
_cell.length_a   1.000
_cell.length_b   1.000
_cell.length_c   1.000
_cell.angle_alpha   90.00
_cell.angle_beta   90.00
_cell.angle_gamma   90.00
#
_symmetry.space_group_name_H-M   'P 1'
#
loop_
_entity.id
_entity.type
_entity.pdbx_description
1 polymer ?
#
loop_
_entity_poly.entity_id
_entity_poly.type
_entity_poly.pdbx_seq_one_letter_code
_entity_poly.pdbx_strand_id
1 'polypeptide(L)'
;EKKLAELSGIEVDQIHKNQLANAADEARAISEMADYVSSIQVQQPGVAQAGVVNPQIASVYDYINAELGEARGAHSLPPLKYEYSALEPHISALIMEIHHQKHHNAYITNLKACTEKLKQAEEANDVGAMNALVPAIKFNGGG
;
A
#
# COMPACT_ATOMS: atom_id res chain seq x y z
N GLU A 1 17.93 -36.55 -9.98
CA GLU A 1 17.91 -37.91 -9.40
C GLU A 1 19.23 -38.67 -9.61
N LYS A 2 19.68 -38.98 -10.85
CA LYS A 2 21.00 -39.64 -11.08
C LYS A 2 22.20 -38.97 -10.37
N LYS A 3 22.36 -37.66 -10.52
CA LYS A 3 23.40 -36.89 -9.80
C LYS A 3 23.23 -36.93 -8.27
N LEU A 4 21.99 -37.01 -7.79
CA LEU A 4 21.67 -37.07 -6.37
C LEU A 4 21.99 -38.47 -5.80
N ALA A 5 21.76 -39.52 -6.59
CA ALA A 5 22.17 -40.90 -6.30
C ALA A 5 23.69 -41.03 -6.21
N GLU A 6 24.43 -40.45 -7.16
CA GLU A 6 25.89 -40.43 -7.15
C GLU A 6 26.47 -39.70 -5.91
N LEU A 7 25.84 -38.61 -5.48
CA LEU A 7 26.29 -37.83 -4.32
C LEU A 7 25.88 -38.42 -2.98
N SER A 8 24.73 -39.09 -2.90
CA SER A 8 24.18 -39.65 -1.65
C SER A 8 24.46 -41.13 -1.44
N GLY A 9 24.87 -41.85 -2.49
CA GLY A 9 25.02 -43.31 -2.49
C GLY A 9 23.69 -44.08 -2.46
N ILE A 10 22.55 -43.39 -2.56
CA ILE A 10 21.20 -43.99 -2.53
C ILE A 10 20.77 -44.28 -3.97
N GLU A 11 20.23 -45.47 -4.23
CA GLU A 11 19.71 -45.82 -5.56
C GLU A 11 18.57 -44.88 -6.00
N VAL A 12 18.52 -44.59 -7.30
CA VAL A 12 17.54 -43.67 -7.90
C VAL A 12 16.10 -44.08 -7.56
N ASP A 13 15.79 -45.37 -7.60
CA ASP A 13 14.47 -45.89 -7.26
C ASP A 13 14.09 -45.64 -5.80
N GLN A 14 15.07 -45.69 -4.89
CA GLN A 14 14.86 -45.40 -3.48
C GLN A 14 14.71 -43.89 -3.22
N ILE A 15 15.42 -43.05 -3.98
CA ILE A 15 15.22 -41.59 -3.96
C ILE A 15 13.79 -41.25 -4.39
N HIS A 16 13.28 -41.88 -5.45
CA HIS A 16 11.92 -41.65 -5.91
C HIS A 16 10.87 -42.07 -4.88
N LYS A 17 11.05 -43.24 -4.25
CA LYS A 17 10.18 -43.70 -3.15
C LYS A 17 10.19 -42.72 -1.96
N ASN A 18 11.36 -42.21 -1.58
CA ASN A 18 11.47 -41.24 -0.49
C ASN A 18 10.80 -39.91 -0.84
N GLN A 19 10.93 -39.45 -2.09
CA GLN A 19 10.25 -38.23 -2.55
C GLN A 19 8.73 -38.39 -2.55
N LEU A 20 8.22 -39.53 -2.99
CA LEU A 20 6.78 -39.84 -2.95
C LEU A 20 6.27 -39.94 -1.50
N ALA A 21 7.04 -40.55 -0.60
CA ALA A 21 6.69 -40.64 0.81
C ALA A 21 6.66 -39.25 1.46
N ASN A 22 7.69 -38.42 1.22
CA ASN A 22 7.72 -37.04 1.72
C ASN A 22 6.55 -36.21 1.16
N ALA A 23 6.26 -36.33 -0.13
CA ALA A 23 5.14 -35.62 -0.75
C ALA A 23 3.78 -36.07 -0.17
N ALA A 24 3.62 -37.36 0.16
CA ALA A 24 2.42 -37.86 0.81
C ALA A 24 2.29 -37.35 2.26
N ASP A 25 3.39 -37.29 3.00
CA ASP A 25 3.42 -36.73 4.36
C ASP A 25 3.11 -35.23 4.38
N GLU A 26 3.69 -34.46 3.44
CA GLU A 26 3.38 -33.04 3.26
C GLU A 26 1.91 -32.83 2.88
N ALA A 27 1.38 -33.64 1.96
CA ALA A 27 -0.04 -33.58 1.58
C ALA A 27 -0.98 -33.85 2.76
N ARG A 28 -0.62 -34.83 3.62
CA ARG A 28 -1.36 -35.10 4.86
C ARG A 28 -1.30 -33.91 5.81
N ALA A 29 -0.13 -33.35 6.06
CA ALA A 29 0.03 -32.19 6.95
C ALA A 29 -0.77 -30.97 6.45
N ILE A 30 -0.80 -30.75 5.14
CA ILE A 30 -1.62 -29.69 4.52
C ILE A 30 -3.11 -29.97 4.73
N SER A 31 -3.55 -31.23 4.56
CA SER A 31 -4.95 -31.61 4.79
C SER A 31 -5.36 -31.41 6.24
N GLU A 32 -4.53 -31.85 7.20
CA GLU A 32 -4.79 -31.67 8.63
C GLU A 32 -4.87 -30.18 9.01
N MET A 33 -4.02 -29.34 8.42
CA MET A 33 -4.07 -27.90 8.64
C MET A 33 -5.30 -27.26 8.01
N ALA A 34 -5.71 -27.70 6.82
CA ALA A 34 -6.94 -27.25 6.17
C ALA A 34 -8.18 -27.63 6.99
N ASP A 35 -8.23 -28.86 7.51
CA ASP A 35 -9.28 -29.34 8.39
C ASP A 35 -9.32 -28.52 9.69
N TYR A 36 -8.17 -28.27 10.30
CA TYR A 36 -8.06 -27.40 11.47
C TYR A 36 -8.62 -26.01 11.19
N VAL A 37 -8.21 -25.36 10.09
CA VAL A 37 -8.72 -24.04 9.69
C VAL A 37 -10.23 -24.08 9.43
N SER A 38 -10.75 -25.13 8.79
CA SER A 38 -12.18 -25.30 8.54
C SER A 38 -13.00 -25.46 9.82
N SER A 39 -12.37 -26.01 10.87
CA SER A 39 -12.99 -26.21 12.18
C SER A 39 -13.00 -24.94 13.05
N ILE A 40 -12.30 -23.88 12.65
CA ILE A 40 -12.30 -22.60 13.36
C ILE A 40 -13.68 -21.97 13.23
N GLN A 41 -14.46 -22.04 14.31
CA GLN A 41 -15.72 -21.31 14.43
C GLN A 41 -15.46 -19.91 14.97
N VAL A 42 -15.60 -18.90 14.10
CA VAL A 42 -15.57 -17.49 14.50
C VAL A 42 -16.83 -17.20 15.33
N GLN A 43 -16.70 -17.17 16.65
CA GLN A 43 -17.84 -16.97 17.57
C GLN A 43 -18.54 -15.63 17.37
N GLN A 44 -17.78 -14.57 17.09
CA GLN A 44 -18.27 -13.30 16.57
C GLN A 44 -17.20 -12.67 15.66
N PRO A 45 -17.54 -12.22 14.44
CA PRO A 45 -16.65 -11.39 13.65
C PRO A 45 -16.37 -10.12 14.45
N GLY A 46 -15.10 -9.76 14.63
CA GLY A 46 -14.74 -8.47 15.21
C GLY A 46 -15.31 -7.35 14.34
N VAL A 47 -16.30 -6.62 14.85
CA VAL A 47 -16.78 -5.41 14.18
C VAL A 47 -15.70 -4.36 14.35
N ALA A 48 -15.18 -3.83 13.24
CA ALA A 48 -14.32 -2.66 13.28
C ALA A 48 -15.11 -1.52 13.93
N GLN A 49 -14.83 -1.26 15.21
CA GLN A 49 -15.33 -0.05 15.85
C GLN A 49 -14.49 1.10 15.31
N ALA A 50 -15.14 2.08 14.70
CA ALA A 50 -14.49 3.35 14.39
C ALA A 50 -13.90 3.87 15.70
N GLY A 51 -12.58 3.75 15.85
CA GLY A 51 -11.89 4.17 17.06
C GLY A 51 -12.20 5.64 17.28
N VAL A 52 -12.64 5.99 18.50
CA VAL A 52 -12.75 7.39 18.90
C VAL A 52 -11.37 8.00 18.69
N VAL A 53 -11.25 8.88 17.70
CA VAL A 53 -9.98 9.55 17.40
C VAL A 53 -9.55 10.25 18.67
N ASN A 54 -8.33 9.96 19.12
CA ASN A 54 -7.78 10.57 20.32
C ASN A 54 -7.96 12.11 20.24
N PRO A 55 -8.46 12.79 21.29
CA PRO A 55 -8.80 14.21 21.21
C PRO A 55 -7.62 15.12 20.83
N GLN A 56 -6.40 14.75 21.23
CA GLN A 56 -5.20 15.47 20.80
C GLN A 56 -4.94 15.27 19.30
N ILE A 57 -5.09 14.04 18.80
CA ILE A 57 -4.98 13.75 17.36
C ILE A 57 -6.05 14.50 16.57
N ALA A 58 -7.30 14.55 17.05
CA ALA A 58 -8.37 15.33 16.44
C ALA A 58 -8.00 16.82 16.37
N SER A 59 -7.51 17.40 17.46
CA SER A 59 -7.10 18.81 17.50
C SER A 59 -5.94 19.13 16.55
N VAL A 60 -5.02 18.18 16.33
CA VAL A 60 -3.93 18.30 15.35
C VAL A 60 -4.48 18.28 13.93
N TYR A 61 -5.42 17.39 13.61
CA TYR A 61 -6.07 17.40 12.30
C TYR A 61 -6.88 18.66 12.05
N ASP A 62 -7.58 19.17 13.06
CA ASP A 62 -8.33 20.43 12.96
C ASP A 62 -7.39 21.62 12.72
N TYR A 63 -6.25 21.67 13.41
CA TYR A 63 -5.22 22.69 13.21
C TYR A 63 -4.61 22.62 11.80
N ILE A 64 -4.26 21.42 11.33
CA ILE A 64 -3.74 21.20 9.98
C ILE A 64 -4.78 21.63 8.92
N ASN A 65 -6.04 21.26 9.10
CA ASN A 65 -7.12 21.66 8.21
C ASN A 65 -7.34 23.18 8.21
N ALA A 66 -7.20 23.84 9.37
CA ALA A 66 -7.38 25.28 9.50
C ALA A 66 -6.20 26.08 8.90
N GLU A 67 -4.97 25.60 9.03
CA GLU A 67 -3.78 26.27 8.46
C GLU A 67 -3.60 26.00 6.97
N LEU A 68 -3.90 24.79 6.51
CA LEU A 68 -3.66 24.38 5.13
C LEU A 68 -4.93 24.50 4.26
N GLY A 69 -6.11 24.61 4.87
CA GLY A 69 -7.40 24.71 4.18
C GLY A 69 -7.86 23.42 3.49
N GLU A 70 -7.16 22.30 3.70
CA GLU A 70 -7.42 21.06 2.96
C GLU A 70 -8.20 20.06 3.80
N ALA A 71 -9.52 20.00 3.61
CA ALA A 71 -10.25 18.77 3.90
C ALA A 71 -9.60 17.61 3.11
N ARG A 72 -9.60 16.38 3.65
CA ARG A 72 -8.99 15.21 3.01
C ARG A 72 -9.40 15.11 1.52
N GLY A 73 -8.44 15.25 0.60
CA GLY A 73 -8.67 15.22 -0.85
C GLY A 73 -8.88 16.57 -1.55
N ALA A 74 -9.03 17.67 -0.80
CA ALA A 74 -9.10 19.03 -1.33
C ALA A 74 -7.71 19.62 -1.65
N HIS A 75 -6.83 18.80 -2.24
CA HIS A 75 -5.47 19.21 -2.58
C HIS A 75 -5.50 20.41 -3.53
N SER A 76 -4.59 21.37 -3.44
CA SER A 76 -4.54 22.47 -4.41
C SER A 76 -3.11 22.90 -4.66
N LEU A 77 -2.85 23.48 -5.84
CA LEU A 77 -1.51 24.00 -6.16
C LEU A 77 -1.29 25.27 -5.33
N PRO A 78 -0.42 25.25 -4.31
CA PRO A 78 -0.23 26.41 -3.46
C PRO A 78 0.49 27.49 -4.25
N PRO A 79 0.02 28.75 -4.24
CA PRO A 79 0.74 29.82 -4.90
C PRO A 79 2.12 30.02 -4.26
N LEU A 80 3.13 30.33 -5.08
CA LEU A 80 4.44 30.73 -4.56
C LEU A 80 4.33 32.06 -3.81
N LYS A 81 5.08 32.19 -2.71
CA LYS A 81 5.17 33.43 -1.91
C LYS A 81 6.10 34.48 -2.53
N TYR A 82 6.63 34.20 -3.72
CA TYR A 82 7.60 35.01 -4.43
C TYR A 82 7.47 34.77 -5.93
N GLU A 83 7.96 35.72 -6.72
CA GLU A 83 8.02 35.64 -8.18
C GLU A 83 8.99 34.54 -8.65
N TYR A 84 8.75 33.94 -9.81
CA TYR A 84 9.57 32.83 -10.32
C TYR A 84 11.06 33.17 -10.45
N SER A 85 11.41 34.43 -10.72
CA SER A 85 12.78 34.91 -10.86
C SER A 85 13.48 35.26 -9.54
N ALA A 86 12.79 35.17 -8.40
CA ALA A 86 13.34 35.60 -7.11
C ALA A 86 14.60 34.83 -6.65
N LEU A 87 14.85 33.66 -7.24
CA LEU A 87 15.99 32.79 -6.90
C LEU A 87 17.13 32.87 -7.92
N GLU A 88 17.05 33.77 -8.90
CA GLU A 88 18.14 34.00 -9.84
C GLU A 88 19.34 34.69 -9.17
N PRO A 89 20.58 34.40 -9.63
CA PRO A 89 20.95 33.53 -10.76
C PRO A 89 21.08 32.04 -10.38
N HIS A 90 20.80 31.67 -9.14
CA HIS A 90 21.06 30.32 -8.63
C HIS A 90 20.06 29.29 -9.15
N ILE A 91 18.81 29.68 -9.32
CA ILE A 91 17.76 28.86 -9.95
C ILE A 91 17.04 29.72 -10.99
N SER A 92 16.96 29.24 -12.23
CA SER A 92 16.34 30.00 -13.30
C SER A 92 14.83 30.12 -13.12
N ALA A 93 14.26 31.26 -13.53
CA ALA A 93 12.82 31.48 -13.48
C ALA A 93 12.03 30.42 -14.26
N LEU A 94 12.54 30.01 -15.42
CA LEU A 94 11.93 28.97 -16.26
C LEU A 94 11.85 27.61 -15.54
N ILE A 95 12.89 27.23 -14.79
CA ILE A 95 12.86 26.00 -13.99
C ILE A 95 11.79 26.11 -12.91
N MET A 96 11.73 27.24 -12.19
CA MET A 96 10.71 27.44 -11.15
C MET A 96 9.29 27.40 -11.70
N GLU A 97 9.05 28.01 -12.85
CA GLU A 97 7.75 27.98 -13.53
C GLU A 97 7.35 26.56 -13.94
N ILE A 98 8.24 25.82 -14.60
CA ILE A 98 7.98 24.44 -15.01
C ILE A 98 7.79 23.52 -13.80
N HIS A 99 8.63 23.67 -12.78
CA HIS A 99 8.56 22.87 -11.56
C HIS A 99 7.23 23.06 -10.84
N HIS A 100 6.79 24.31 -10.68
CA HIS A 100 5.55 24.63 -10.00
C HIS A 100 4.32 24.29 -10.86
N GLN A 101 4.22 24.82 -12.08
CA GLN A 101 2.99 24.73 -12.89
C GLN A 101 2.79 23.39 -13.57
N LYS A 102 3.87 22.62 -13.80
CA LYS A 102 3.78 21.30 -14.44
C LYS A 102 4.00 20.18 -13.44
N HIS A 103 5.16 20.12 -12.79
CA HIS A 103 5.51 18.96 -11.97
C HIS A 103 4.66 18.88 -10.69
N HIS A 104 4.65 19.93 -9.87
CA HIS A 104 3.86 19.95 -8.64
C HIS A 104 2.35 19.87 -8.93
N ASN A 105 1.88 20.58 -9.95
CA ASN A 105 0.49 20.51 -10.38
C ASN A 105 0.06 19.10 -10.84
N ALA A 106 0.95 18.35 -11.50
CA ALA A 106 0.67 16.98 -11.91
C ALA A 106 0.52 16.05 -10.70
N TYR A 107 1.38 16.18 -9.67
CA TYR A 107 1.26 15.41 -8.43
C TYR A 107 -0.08 15.69 -7.74
N ILE A 108 -0.46 16.96 -7.58
CA ILE A 108 -1.74 17.35 -6.98
C ILE A 108 -2.93 16.77 -7.76
N THR A 109 -2.91 16.90 -9.09
CA THR A 109 -3.99 16.39 -9.95
C THR A 109 -4.16 14.88 -9.80
N ASN A 110 -3.05 14.15 -9.79
CA ASN A 110 -3.08 12.69 -9.64
C ASN A 110 -3.46 12.27 -8.21
N LEU A 111 -3.02 13.01 -7.19
CA LEU A 111 -3.36 12.74 -5.80
C LEU A 111 -4.87 12.91 -5.55
N LYS A 112 -5.50 13.96 -6.13
CA LYS A 112 -6.96 14.12 -6.11
C LYS A 112 -7.67 12.91 -6.69
N ALA A 113 -7.25 12.48 -7.87
CA ALA A 113 -7.85 11.34 -8.55
C ALA A 113 -7.70 10.05 -7.73
N CYS A 114 -6.56 9.86 -7.04
CA CYS A 114 -6.37 8.72 -6.16
C CYS A 114 -7.26 8.79 -4.91
N THR A 115 -7.43 9.98 -4.33
CA THR A 115 -8.23 10.19 -3.12
C THR A 115 -9.72 9.98 -3.40
N GLU A 116 -10.22 10.42 -4.56
CA GLU A 116 -11.59 10.16 -4.99
C GLU A 116 -11.84 8.66 -5.19
N LYS A 117 -10.90 7.94 -5.82
CA LYS A 117 -10.97 6.47 -5.95
C LYS A 117 -10.90 5.78 -4.60
N LEU A 118 -10.10 6.29 -3.66
CA LEU A 118 -9.99 5.74 -2.33
C LEU A 118 -11.33 5.86 -1.60
N LYS A 119 -11.99 7.01 -1.68
CA LYS A 119 -13.32 7.22 -1.11
C LYS A 119 -14.35 6.24 -1.68
N GLN A 120 -14.34 6.02 -2.99
CA GLN A 120 -15.23 5.04 -3.63
C GLN A 120 -14.94 3.61 -3.16
N ALA A 121 -13.67 3.24 -2.98
CA ALA A 121 -13.29 1.93 -2.45
C ALA A 121 -13.72 1.78 -0.98
N GLU A 122 -13.57 2.83 -0.15
CA GLU A 122 -14.03 2.88 1.24
C GLU A 122 -15.56 2.68 1.33
N GLU A 123 -16.33 3.40 0.52
CA GLU A 123 -17.80 3.26 0.46
C GLU A 123 -18.22 1.85 0.02
N ALA A 124 -17.45 1.22 -0.87
CA ALA A 124 -17.68 -0.16 -1.33
C ALA A 124 -17.15 -1.23 -0.36
N ASN A 125 -16.45 -0.86 0.71
CA ASN A 125 -15.69 -1.78 1.58
C ASN A 125 -14.70 -2.68 0.82
N ASP A 126 -14.15 -2.21 -0.31
CA ASP A 126 -13.20 -2.96 -1.13
C ASP A 126 -11.76 -2.71 -0.66
N VAL A 127 -11.32 -3.51 0.30
CA VAL A 127 -9.97 -3.45 0.88
C VAL A 127 -8.88 -3.74 -0.18
N GLY A 128 -9.19 -4.54 -1.22
CA GLY A 128 -8.26 -4.81 -2.31
C GLY A 128 -7.97 -3.57 -3.14
N ALA A 129 -9.02 -2.84 -3.53
CA ALA A 129 -8.91 -1.58 -4.24
C ALA A 129 -8.22 -0.50 -3.40
N MET A 130 -8.50 -0.42 -2.09
CA MET A 130 -7.80 0.50 -1.19
C MET A 130 -6.29 0.24 -1.20
N ASN A 131 -5.87 -1.02 -1.03
CA ASN A 131 -4.46 -1.41 -0.98
C ASN A 131 -3.75 -1.13 -2.32
N ALA A 132 -4.43 -1.34 -3.45
CA ALA A 132 -3.89 -1.06 -4.77
C ALA A 132 -3.60 0.43 -5.00
N LEU A 133 -4.31 1.34 -4.31
CA LEU A 133 -4.11 2.79 -4.42
C LEU A 133 -2.95 3.32 -3.58
N VAL A 134 -2.51 2.59 -2.54
CA VAL A 134 -1.48 3.04 -1.59
C VAL A 134 -0.18 3.51 -2.27
N PRO A 135 0.41 2.78 -3.25
CA PRO A 135 1.64 3.23 -3.90
C PRO A 135 1.46 4.56 -4.65
N ALA A 136 0.31 4.74 -5.33
CA ALA A 136 0.01 5.94 -6.09
C ALA A 136 -0.24 7.14 -5.18
N ILE A 137 -0.95 6.94 -4.07
CA ILE A 137 -1.16 7.97 -3.05
C ILE A 137 0.17 8.39 -2.43
N LYS A 138 1.03 7.42 -2.07
CA LYS A 138 2.35 7.72 -1.50
C LYS A 138 3.24 8.49 -2.48
N PHE A 139 3.25 8.10 -3.75
CA PHE A 139 4.06 8.76 -4.77
C PHE A 139 3.61 10.20 -5.01
N ASN A 140 2.32 10.41 -5.28
CA ASN A 140 1.79 11.75 -5.60
C ASN A 140 1.60 12.63 -4.37
N GLY A 141 1.47 12.06 -3.17
CA GLY A 141 1.43 12.81 -1.91
C GLY A 141 2.80 13.16 -1.34
N GLY A 142 3.85 12.46 -1.77
CA GLY A 142 5.23 12.76 -1.38
C GLY A 142 5.98 13.70 -2.33
N GLY A 143 5.49 13.87 -3.56
CA GLY A 143 6.04 14.76 -4.59
C GLY A 143 5.32 16.09 -4.64
#